data_AF-R7RNU0-F1
#
_entry.id   AF-R7RNU0-F1
#
_cell.length_a   1.000
_cell.length_b   1.000
_cell.length_c   1.000
_cell.angle_alpha   90.00
_cell.angle_beta   90.00
_cell.angle_gamma   90.00
#
_symmetry.space_group_name_H-M   'P 1'
#
loop_
_entity.id
_entity.type
_entity.pdbx_description
1 polymer ?
#
loop_
_entity_poly.entity_id
_entity_poly.type
_entity_poly.pdbx_seq_one_letter_code
_entity_poly.pdbx_strand_id
1 'polypeptide(L)'
;MKYIDYIKKEVERLLFIETNKDLTFKIKNSFVLKKGEYPINVDNLKDMALNGTFNINLSYILDGIITILGVDENFKYKDDYFSILKSIQGIESYIISQIEANREKNIKKSLIYANTLIKLSPKESNLINRIYLLFDIQQKTGLDFKDEIEKSLKEVLDINPDNPTANYNLALLYLNNDNDLAKYHLRKCLQSPTTKNEAQELLEKIEIVESFDKAVDLIKSQQYRQALAILIPLIEQQPENLNAIYYTALCYRNLNANQKALYYLNMLKGCPERPEVFVEIGLNLASLGYFEEALKNFKDALKLKPNDSTIICNIGVCYYYLGQNDKAKEAFELSLRLNKDDEVTKKWLELLKED
;
A
#
# COMPACT_ATOMS: atom_id res chain seq x y z
N MET A 1 -3.52 13.46 13.00
CA MET A 1 -4.64 13.55 13.96
C MET A 1 -5.36 12.21 13.91
N LYS A 2 -5.59 11.55 15.05
CA LYS A 2 -6.25 10.23 15.06
C LYS A 2 -7.74 10.37 14.76
N TYR A 3 -8.38 9.30 14.30
CA TYR A 3 -9.82 9.26 14.04
C TYR A 3 -10.66 9.77 15.23
N ILE A 4 -10.38 9.28 16.44
CA ILE A 4 -11.14 9.68 17.62
C ILE A 4 -11.03 11.18 17.89
N ASP A 5 -9.84 11.77 17.72
CA ASP A 5 -9.62 13.21 17.89
C ASP A 5 -10.36 14.03 16.82
N TYR A 6 -10.53 13.47 15.62
CA TYR A 6 -11.24 14.12 14.52
C TYR A 6 -12.73 14.31 14.84
N ILE A 7 -13.37 13.30 15.45
CA ILE A 7 -14.80 13.32 15.78
C ILE A 7 -15.09 13.90 17.17
N LYS A 8 -14.18 13.77 18.14
CA LYS A 8 -14.38 14.19 19.55
C LYS A 8 -14.71 15.68 19.70
N LYS A 9 -14.18 16.53 18.83
CA LYS A 9 -14.44 17.99 18.84
C LYS A 9 -15.93 18.35 18.70
N GLU A 10 -16.75 17.47 18.14
CA GLU A 10 -18.19 17.74 18.00
C GLU A 10 -18.94 17.59 19.33
N VAL A 11 -18.48 16.70 20.22
CA VAL A 11 -19.07 16.53 21.56
C VAL A 11 -18.69 17.69 22.49
N GLU A 12 -17.53 18.32 22.30
CA GLU A 12 -17.12 19.53 23.05
C GLU A 12 -18.08 20.72 22.87
N ARG A 13 -18.92 20.68 21.83
CA ARG A 13 -19.93 21.71 21.52
C ARG A 13 -21.32 21.39 22.05
N LEU A 14 -21.47 20.28 22.79
CA LEU A 14 -22.73 19.90 23.40
C LEU A 14 -22.84 20.47 24.82
N LEU A 15 -23.98 21.06 25.12
CA LEU A 15 -24.41 21.41 26.47
C LEU A 15 -25.53 20.46 26.90
N PHE A 16 -25.59 20.14 28.19
CA PHE A 16 -26.70 19.36 28.73
C PHE A 16 -27.72 20.29 29.34
N ILE A 17 -28.96 20.20 28.86
CA ILE A 17 -30.10 20.85 29.48
C ILE A 17 -30.78 19.88 30.45
N GLU A 18 -31.15 20.37 31.62
CA GLU A 18 -31.94 19.61 32.57
C GLU A 18 -33.42 19.96 32.40
N THR A 19 -34.27 18.93 32.31
CA THR A 19 -35.71 19.09 32.16
C THR A 19 -36.40 18.70 33.46
N ASN A 20 -37.11 19.64 34.08
CA ASN A 20 -37.81 19.42 35.36
C ASN A 20 -39.17 18.71 35.20
N LYS A 21 -39.60 18.45 33.96
CA LYS A 21 -40.87 17.81 33.60
C LYS A 21 -40.73 17.02 32.32
N ASP A 22 -41.62 16.05 32.11
CA ASP A 22 -41.73 15.31 30.85
C ASP A 22 -42.03 16.28 29.69
N LEU A 23 -41.33 16.12 28.57
CA LEU A 23 -41.53 16.88 27.34
C LEU A 23 -42.38 16.06 26.36
N THR A 24 -43.52 16.62 25.94
CA THR A 24 -44.41 15.97 24.98
C THR A 24 -44.25 16.59 23.59
N PHE A 25 -43.97 15.75 22.60
CA PHE A 25 -43.77 16.14 21.21
C PHE A 25 -44.86 15.54 20.32
N LYS A 26 -45.51 16.39 19.52
CA LYS A 26 -46.56 15.98 18.58
C LYS A 26 -45.94 15.49 17.27
N ILE A 27 -45.44 14.25 17.29
CA ILE A 27 -45.11 13.49 16.08
C ILE A 27 -46.24 12.48 15.78
N LYS A 28 -46.15 11.70 14.68
CA LYS A 28 -47.22 10.77 14.22
C LYS A 28 -47.88 9.97 15.36
N ASN A 29 -47.08 9.48 16.31
CA ASN A 29 -47.55 8.97 17.60
C ASN A 29 -46.94 9.86 18.68
N SER A 30 -47.78 10.61 19.43
CA SER A 30 -47.31 11.54 20.48
C SER A 30 -46.17 10.93 21.29
N PHE A 31 -45.00 11.56 21.25
CA PHE A 31 -43.78 11.06 21.85
C PHE A 31 -43.49 11.82 23.13
N VAL A 32 -43.21 11.10 24.22
CA VAL A 32 -42.93 11.69 25.53
C VAL A 32 -41.50 11.38 25.90
N LEU A 33 -40.70 12.43 26.03
CA LEU A 33 -39.38 12.38 26.60
C LEU A 33 -39.52 12.59 28.11
N LYS A 34 -38.96 11.69 28.93
CA LYS A 34 -39.04 11.81 30.39
C LYS A 34 -38.22 13.00 30.90
N LYS A 35 -38.51 13.44 32.13
CA LYS A 35 -37.62 14.38 32.82
C LYS A 35 -36.19 13.79 32.90
N GLY A 36 -35.19 14.61 32.63
CA GLY A 36 -33.79 14.16 32.56
C GLY A 36 -32.85 15.20 31.94
N GLU A 37 -31.59 14.81 31.81
CA GLU A 37 -30.52 15.59 31.17
C GLU A 37 -30.45 15.24 29.68
N TYR A 38 -30.41 16.25 28.80
CA TYR A 38 -30.37 16.04 27.35
C TYR A 38 -29.32 16.90 26.66
N PRO A 39 -28.48 16.33 25.77
CA PRO A 39 -27.48 17.09 25.04
C PRO A 39 -28.13 17.95 23.95
N ILE A 40 -27.68 19.19 23.81
CA ILE A 40 -28.04 20.13 22.76
C ILE A 40 -26.79 20.84 22.27
N ASN A 41 -26.65 20.97 20.95
CA ASN A 41 -25.57 21.75 20.34
C ASN A 41 -25.72 23.25 20.64
N VAL A 42 -24.63 23.92 21.03
CA VAL A 42 -24.58 25.36 21.30
C VAL A 42 -25.15 26.19 20.14
N ASP A 43 -24.92 25.79 18.89
CA ASP A 43 -25.40 26.54 17.74
C ASP A 43 -26.93 26.45 17.59
N ASN A 44 -27.55 25.32 17.94
CA ASN A 44 -29.01 25.19 17.98
C ASN A 44 -29.63 26.10 19.07
N LEU A 45 -28.93 26.29 20.21
CA LEU A 45 -29.39 27.19 21.26
C LEU A 45 -29.31 28.67 20.82
N LYS A 46 -28.28 29.05 20.07
CA LYS A 46 -28.18 30.39 19.47
C LYS A 46 -29.33 30.63 18.50
N ASP A 47 -29.63 29.67 17.63
CA ASP A 47 -30.75 29.77 16.69
C ASP A 47 -32.09 29.95 17.41
N MET A 48 -32.32 29.23 18.52
CA MET A 48 -33.51 29.41 19.36
C MET A 48 -33.60 30.81 19.96
N ALA A 49 -32.48 31.33 20.49
CA ALA A 49 -32.42 32.66 21.07
C ALA A 49 -32.67 33.77 20.03
N LEU A 50 -32.12 33.62 18.82
CA LEU A 50 -32.31 34.56 17.72
C LEU A 50 -33.75 34.56 17.18
N ASN A 51 -34.39 33.39 17.14
CA ASN A 51 -35.77 33.24 16.64
C ASN A 51 -36.84 33.46 17.71
N GLY A 52 -36.47 33.81 18.95
CA GLY A 52 -37.41 34.07 20.05
C GLY A 52 -38.24 32.86 20.48
N THR A 53 -37.79 31.64 20.17
CA THR A 53 -38.51 30.39 20.50
C THR A 53 -37.85 29.70 21.67
N PHE A 54 -38.55 29.63 22.81
CA PHE A 54 -38.06 28.93 24.01
C PHE A 54 -38.46 27.45 24.05
N ASN A 55 -39.23 26.96 23.07
CA ASN A 55 -39.60 25.55 22.99
C ASN A 55 -38.48 24.77 22.31
N ILE A 56 -37.84 23.88 23.07
CA ILE A 56 -36.80 22.99 22.56
C ILE A 56 -37.42 22.07 21.51
N ASN A 57 -36.89 22.13 20.28
CA ASN A 57 -37.32 21.23 19.23
C ASN A 57 -36.76 19.81 19.49
N LEU A 58 -37.59 18.79 19.30
CA LEU A 58 -37.17 17.39 19.38
C LEU A 58 -35.94 17.13 18.48
N SER A 59 -35.88 17.74 17.29
CA SER A 59 -34.74 17.57 16.38
C SER A 59 -33.41 18.03 16.97
N TYR A 60 -33.40 19.05 17.85
CA TYR A 60 -32.18 19.53 18.49
C TYR A 60 -31.70 18.58 19.60
N ILE A 61 -32.64 17.98 20.34
CA ILE A 61 -32.32 16.94 21.32
C ILE A 61 -31.81 15.69 20.60
N LEU A 62 -32.47 15.27 19.51
CA LEU A 62 -32.04 14.12 18.73
C LEU A 62 -30.66 14.34 18.11
N ASP A 63 -30.37 15.54 17.59
CA ASP A 63 -29.05 15.91 17.09
C ASP A 63 -27.96 15.72 18.16
N GLY A 64 -28.18 16.21 19.38
CA GLY A 64 -27.25 16.02 20.49
C GLY A 64 -27.10 14.56 20.90
N ILE A 65 -28.21 13.80 21.01
CA ILE A 65 -28.20 12.39 21.39
C ILE A 65 -27.45 11.55 20.34
N ILE A 66 -27.77 11.74 19.06
CA ILE A 66 -27.13 11.02 17.96
C ILE A 66 -25.64 11.37 17.91
N THR A 67 -25.28 12.63 18.13
CA THR A 67 -23.88 13.08 18.12
C THR A 67 -23.08 12.40 19.23
N ILE A 68 -23.57 12.41 20.48
CA ILE A 68 -22.81 11.84 21.59
C ILE A 68 -22.67 10.32 21.48
N LEU A 69 -23.72 9.61 21.08
CA LEU A 69 -23.69 8.15 20.87
C LEU A 69 -22.74 7.73 19.72
N GLY A 70 -22.59 8.60 18.72
CA GLY A 70 -21.75 8.36 17.55
C GLY A 70 -20.27 8.66 17.80
N VAL A 71 -19.94 9.30 18.92
CA VAL A 71 -18.58 9.76 19.26
C VAL A 71 -18.05 9.08 20.52
N ASP A 72 -18.83 9.00 21.60
CA ASP A 72 -18.39 8.47 22.89
C ASP A 72 -19.08 7.13 23.20
N GLU A 73 -18.34 6.04 23.01
CA GLU A 73 -18.85 4.69 23.25
C GLU A 73 -19.02 4.35 24.75
N ASN A 74 -18.35 5.13 25.61
CA ASN A 74 -18.34 4.95 27.06
C ASN A 74 -19.25 5.95 27.77
N PHE A 75 -20.09 6.66 27.03
CA PHE A 75 -20.99 7.66 27.60
C PHE A 75 -21.94 7.04 28.64
N LYS A 76 -22.06 7.70 29.80
CA LYS A 76 -22.79 7.20 30.98
C LYS A 76 -24.25 6.83 30.73
N TYR A 77 -24.96 7.59 29.88
CA TYR A 77 -26.39 7.36 29.59
C TYR A 77 -26.64 6.72 28.22
N LYS A 78 -25.65 5.99 27.68
CA LYS A 78 -25.75 5.42 26.33
C LYS A 78 -26.99 4.52 26.15
N ASP A 79 -27.29 3.68 27.13
CA ASP A 79 -28.36 2.68 27.03
C ASP A 79 -29.74 3.34 27.10
N ASP A 80 -29.89 4.35 27.96
CA ASP A 80 -31.09 5.18 28.04
C ASP A 80 -31.34 5.92 26.72
N TYR A 81 -30.28 6.49 26.14
CA TYR A 81 -30.38 7.24 24.90
C TYR A 81 -30.68 6.34 23.69
N PHE A 82 -30.08 5.15 23.62
CA PHE A 82 -30.47 4.17 22.60
C PHE A 82 -31.92 3.72 22.78
N SER A 83 -32.40 3.58 24.02
CA SER A 83 -33.80 3.24 24.30
C SER A 83 -34.76 4.34 23.83
N ILE A 84 -34.39 5.61 24.07
CA ILE A 84 -35.11 6.79 23.55
C ILE A 84 -35.16 6.73 22.01
N LEU A 85 -34.02 6.57 21.34
CA LEU A 85 -34.00 6.50 19.87
C LEU A 85 -34.87 5.36 19.33
N LYS A 86 -34.75 4.15 19.89
CA LYS A 86 -35.54 2.97 19.48
C LYS A 86 -37.04 3.14 19.66
N SER A 87 -37.48 3.96 20.62
CA SER A 87 -38.91 4.23 20.84
C SER A 87 -39.55 5.16 19.79
N ILE A 88 -38.73 5.84 18.97
CA ILE A 88 -39.19 6.78 17.95
C ILE A 88 -39.41 6.04 16.63
N GLN A 89 -40.66 5.96 16.19
CA GLN A 89 -41.00 5.35 14.90
C GLN A 89 -40.34 6.13 13.74
N GLY A 90 -39.60 5.42 12.89
CA GLY A 90 -38.91 6.01 11.73
C GLY A 90 -37.56 6.65 12.05
N ILE A 91 -36.99 6.41 13.24
CA ILE A 91 -35.69 6.97 13.63
C ILE A 91 -34.55 6.61 12.66
N GLU A 92 -34.52 5.37 12.15
CA GLU A 92 -33.51 4.95 11.16
C GLU A 92 -33.59 5.83 9.90
N SER A 93 -34.79 6.00 9.34
CA SER A 93 -35.03 6.83 8.16
C SER A 93 -34.69 8.30 8.42
N TYR A 94 -34.96 8.80 9.62
CA TYR A 94 -34.55 10.14 10.03
C TYR A 94 -33.02 10.28 10.03
N ILE A 95 -32.30 9.36 10.66
CA ILE A 95 -30.83 9.38 10.70
C ILE A 95 -30.25 9.28 9.29
N ILE A 96 -30.75 8.38 8.44
CA ILE A 96 -30.32 8.25 7.04
C ILE A 96 -30.55 9.57 6.28
N SER A 97 -31.72 10.19 6.43
CA SER A 97 -32.00 11.49 5.80
C SER A 97 -31.04 12.58 6.26
N GLN A 98 -30.62 12.57 7.53
CA GLN A 98 -29.64 13.52 8.06
C GLN A 98 -28.22 13.24 7.54
N ILE A 99 -27.83 11.98 7.35
CA ILE A 99 -26.56 11.60 6.71
C ILE A 99 -26.52 12.19 5.30
N GLU A 100 -27.53 11.94 4.48
CA GLU A 100 -27.55 12.44 3.09
C GLU A 100 -27.59 13.97 3.03
N ALA A 101 -28.40 14.63 3.87
CA ALA A 101 -28.50 16.09 3.89
C ALA A 101 -27.18 16.80 4.28
N ASN A 102 -26.31 16.13 5.02
CA ASN A 102 -25.04 16.67 5.49
C ASN A 102 -23.84 16.17 4.67
N ARG A 103 -24.02 15.22 3.73
CA ARG A 103 -22.90 14.56 3.05
C ARG A 103 -21.94 15.52 2.35
N GLU A 104 -22.49 16.54 1.68
CA GLU A 104 -21.70 17.57 0.99
C GLU A 104 -21.26 18.70 1.91
N LYS A 105 -22.15 19.15 2.80
CA LYS A 105 -21.95 20.36 3.64
C LYS A 105 -21.09 20.11 4.87
N ASN A 106 -21.31 18.96 5.51
CA ASN A 106 -20.65 18.56 6.75
C ASN A 106 -20.52 17.03 6.81
N ILE A 107 -19.57 16.52 6.04
CA ILE A 107 -19.33 15.07 5.93
C ILE A 107 -18.92 14.45 7.29
N LYS A 108 -18.30 15.22 8.18
CA LYS A 108 -17.97 14.77 9.54
C LYS A 108 -19.24 14.46 10.33
N LYS A 109 -20.25 15.34 10.27
CA LYS A 109 -21.55 15.12 10.91
C LYS A 109 -22.22 13.86 10.36
N SER A 110 -22.14 13.67 9.04
CA SER A 110 -22.65 12.47 8.37
C SER A 110 -22.00 11.19 8.90
N LEU A 111 -20.67 11.18 9.07
CA LEU A 111 -19.93 10.06 9.64
C LEU A 111 -20.35 9.76 11.10
N ILE A 112 -20.51 10.79 11.94
CA ILE A 112 -20.96 10.63 13.33
C ILE A 112 -22.37 10.01 13.38
N TYR A 113 -23.26 10.47 12.52
CA TYR A 113 -24.61 9.91 12.42
C TYR A 113 -24.58 8.45 11.94
N ALA A 114 -23.70 8.12 10.99
CA ALA A 114 -23.50 6.75 10.54
C ALA A 114 -22.99 5.85 11.68
N ASN A 115 -22.07 6.32 12.54
CA ASN A 115 -21.62 5.57 13.72
C ASN A 115 -22.77 5.22 14.68
N THR A 116 -23.70 6.15 14.92
CA THR A 116 -24.88 5.86 15.75
C THR A 116 -25.82 4.90 15.04
N LEU A 117 -26.01 5.06 13.73
CA LEU A 117 -26.88 4.21 12.93
C LEU A 117 -26.44 2.75 12.93
N ILE A 118 -25.15 2.47 12.79
CA ILE A 118 -24.64 1.09 12.80
C ILE A 118 -24.84 0.41 14.16
N LYS A 119 -24.79 1.16 15.26
CA LYS A 119 -25.07 0.65 16.62
C LYS A 119 -26.56 0.38 16.84
N LEU A 120 -27.42 1.19 16.24
CA LEU A 120 -28.87 0.98 16.26
C LEU A 120 -29.30 -0.20 15.37
N SER A 121 -28.68 -0.31 14.20
CA SER A 121 -29.09 -1.17 13.08
C SER A 121 -27.84 -1.61 12.31
N PRO A 122 -27.17 -2.70 12.74
CA PRO A 122 -25.93 -3.19 12.14
C PRO A 122 -26.21 -3.95 10.83
N LYS A 123 -26.79 -3.23 9.87
CA LYS A 123 -27.06 -3.72 8.52
C LYS A 123 -25.83 -3.50 7.64
N GLU A 124 -25.59 -4.44 6.73
CA GLU A 124 -24.52 -4.36 5.74
C GLU A 124 -24.53 -3.02 4.97
N SER A 125 -25.70 -2.53 4.56
CA SER A 125 -25.84 -1.24 3.87
C SER A 125 -25.37 -0.04 4.69
N ASN A 126 -25.56 -0.07 6.02
CA ASN A 126 -25.18 1.03 6.91
C ASN A 126 -23.66 1.04 7.14
N LEU A 127 -23.05 -0.14 7.27
CA LEU A 127 -21.60 -0.30 7.36
C LEU A 127 -20.92 0.15 6.07
N ILE A 128 -21.45 -0.26 4.91
CA ILE A 128 -20.96 0.19 3.60
C ILE A 128 -21.04 1.71 3.46
N ASN A 129 -22.15 2.35 3.87
CA ASN A 129 -22.25 3.81 3.84
C ASN A 129 -21.18 4.47 4.74
N ARG A 130 -20.97 3.94 5.96
CA ARG A 130 -19.90 4.41 6.85
C ARG A 130 -18.51 4.30 6.19
N ILE A 131 -18.21 3.20 5.51
CA ILE A 131 -16.95 3.00 4.78
C ILE A 131 -16.77 4.07 3.69
N TYR A 132 -17.80 4.35 2.89
CA TYR A 132 -17.73 5.40 1.87
C TYR A 132 -17.48 6.78 2.48
N LEU A 133 -18.14 7.11 3.59
CA LEU A 133 -17.89 8.37 4.29
C LEU A 133 -16.45 8.47 4.80
N LEU A 134 -15.86 7.37 5.31
CA LEU A 134 -14.47 7.34 5.73
C LEU A 134 -13.52 7.58 4.55
N PHE A 135 -13.74 6.92 3.41
CA PHE A 135 -12.96 7.14 2.19
C PHE A 135 -13.07 8.59 1.67
N ASP A 136 -14.28 9.13 1.60
CA ASP A 136 -14.53 10.50 1.15
C ASP A 136 -13.80 11.52 2.04
N ILE A 137 -13.81 11.32 3.37
CA ILE A 137 -13.11 12.21 4.30
C ILE A 137 -11.60 12.08 4.15
N GLN A 138 -11.08 10.85 4.06
CA GLN A 138 -9.65 10.60 3.86
C GLN A 138 -9.16 11.27 2.58
N GLN A 139 -9.91 11.15 1.48
CA GLN A 139 -9.59 11.82 0.22
C GLN A 139 -9.61 13.36 0.35
N LYS A 140 -10.60 13.94 1.02
CA LYS A 140 -10.75 15.40 1.16
C LYS A 140 -9.76 16.03 2.13
N THR A 141 -9.32 15.31 3.16
CA THR A 141 -8.55 15.87 4.27
C THR A 141 -7.10 15.38 4.34
N GLY A 142 -6.77 14.29 3.66
CA GLY A 142 -5.48 13.61 3.77
C GLY A 142 -5.25 12.92 5.12
N LEU A 143 -6.26 12.82 5.97
CA LEU A 143 -6.18 12.10 7.24
C LEU A 143 -6.18 10.59 7.00
N ASP A 144 -5.34 9.87 7.73
CA ASP A 144 -5.29 8.41 7.65
C ASP A 144 -6.32 7.78 8.58
N PHE A 145 -7.32 7.12 7.99
CA PHE A 145 -8.36 6.38 8.68
C PHE A 145 -8.31 4.87 8.39
N LYS A 146 -7.13 4.35 7.99
CA LYS A 146 -6.93 2.95 7.64
C LYS A 146 -7.51 1.97 8.68
N ASP A 147 -7.19 2.16 9.96
CA ASP A 147 -7.64 1.25 11.03
C ASP A 147 -9.17 1.17 11.14
N GLU A 148 -9.86 2.32 11.00
CA GLU A 148 -11.32 2.39 11.09
C GLU A 148 -12.00 1.83 9.84
N ILE A 149 -11.41 2.06 8.66
CA ILE A 149 -11.87 1.47 7.41
C ILE A 149 -11.72 -0.06 7.50
N GLU A 150 -10.56 -0.55 7.93
CA GLU A 150 -10.30 -1.98 8.12
C GLU A 150 -11.29 -2.61 9.09
N LYS A 151 -11.52 -1.98 10.26
CA LYS A 151 -12.53 -2.43 11.23
C LYS A 151 -13.92 -2.52 10.60
N SER A 152 -14.34 -1.47 9.90
CA SER A 152 -15.65 -1.42 9.24
C SER A 152 -15.82 -2.51 8.17
N LEU A 153 -14.76 -2.76 7.38
CA LEU A 153 -14.77 -3.81 6.37
C LEU A 153 -14.87 -5.20 7.00
N LYS A 154 -14.19 -5.44 8.13
CA LYS A 154 -14.32 -6.69 8.90
C LYS A 154 -15.74 -6.89 9.43
N GLU A 155 -16.36 -5.83 9.98
CA GLU A 155 -17.76 -5.87 10.41
C GLU A 155 -18.72 -6.21 9.24
N VAL A 156 -18.43 -5.77 8.01
CA VAL A 156 -19.19 -6.20 6.82
C VAL A 156 -19.01 -7.70 6.56
N LEU A 157 -17.78 -8.21 6.67
CA LEU A 157 -17.49 -9.63 6.46
C LEU A 157 -18.06 -10.54 7.57
N ASP A 158 -18.25 -10.02 8.78
CA ASP A 158 -18.96 -10.76 9.84
C ASP A 158 -20.43 -11.03 9.48
N ILE A 159 -21.05 -10.14 8.68
CA ILE A 159 -22.42 -10.31 8.16
C ILE A 159 -22.41 -11.14 6.87
N ASN A 160 -21.50 -10.81 5.95
CA ASN A 160 -21.40 -11.43 4.62
C ASN A 160 -19.92 -11.72 4.28
N PRO A 161 -19.42 -12.92 4.61
CA PRO A 161 -18.02 -13.28 4.44
C PRO A 161 -17.51 -13.23 2.99
N ASP A 162 -18.42 -13.39 2.02
CA ASP A 162 -18.09 -13.39 0.59
C ASP A 162 -18.44 -12.04 -0.08
N ASN A 163 -18.67 -10.98 0.70
CA ASN A 163 -18.91 -9.64 0.15
C ASN A 163 -17.70 -9.21 -0.72
N PRO A 164 -17.90 -8.98 -2.03
CA PRO A 164 -16.80 -8.75 -2.94
C PRO A 164 -16.12 -7.39 -2.73
N THR A 165 -16.89 -6.35 -2.40
CA THR A 165 -16.37 -5.01 -2.17
C THR A 165 -15.54 -4.95 -0.90
N ALA A 166 -15.98 -5.61 0.18
CA ALA A 166 -15.28 -5.62 1.44
C ALA A 166 -13.98 -6.42 1.34
N ASN A 167 -14.02 -7.61 0.74
CA ASN A 167 -12.82 -8.41 0.47
C ASN A 167 -11.83 -7.65 -0.43
N TYR A 168 -12.30 -7.01 -1.51
CA TYR A 168 -11.43 -6.27 -2.41
C TYR A 168 -10.73 -5.10 -1.71
N ASN A 169 -11.46 -4.29 -0.94
CA ASN A 169 -10.85 -3.18 -0.21
C ASN A 169 -9.89 -3.65 0.90
N LEU A 170 -10.20 -4.74 1.61
CA LEU A 170 -9.25 -5.32 2.58
C LEU A 170 -7.98 -5.82 1.89
N ALA A 171 -8.10 -6.47 0.72
CA ALA A 171 -6.95 -6.86 -0.06
C ALA A 171 -6.06 -5.66 -0.40
N LEU A 172 -6.64 -4.56 -0.90
CA LEU A 172 -5.88 -3.35 -1.20
C LEU A 172 -5.16 -2.76 0.03
N LEU A 173 -5.78 -2.82 1.22
CA LEU A 173 -5.16 -2.36 2.46
C LEU A 173 -3.96 -3.24 2.88
N TYR A 174 -3.98 -4.53 2.53
CA TYR A 174 -2.93 -5.49 2.88
C TYR A 174 -1.83 -5.64 1.84
N LEU A 175 -2.03 -5.22 0.58
CA LEU A 175 -1.07 -5.40 -0.53
C LEU A 175 0.38 -4.98 -0.22
N ASN A 176 0.59 -3.98 0.62
CA ASN A 176 1.94 -3.49 0.97
C ASN A 176 2.46 -3.97 2.34
N ASN A 177 1.62 -4.67 3.11
CA ASN A 177 1.89 -5.01 4.51
C ASN A 177 1.91 -6.53 4.74
N ASP A 178 1.00 -7.26 4.11
CA ASP A 178 0.81 -8.69 4.30
C ASP A 178 0.21 -9.32 3.03
N ASN A 179 1.09 -9.88 2.20
CA ASN A 179 0.71 -10.50 0.93
C ASN A 179 -0.20 -11.71 1.11
N ASP A 180 -0.07 -12.45 2.22
CA ASP A 180 -0.87 -13.65 2.45
C ASP A 180 -2.32 -13.28 2.79
N LEU A 181 -2.52 -12.26 3.63
CA LEU A 181 -3.85 -11.69 3.87
C LEU A 181 -4.43 -11.06 2.59
N ALA A 182 -3.61 -10.34 1.82
CA ALA A 182 -4.06 -9.77 0.55
C ALA A 182 -4.55 -10.88 -0.40
N LYS A 183 -3.75 -11.94 -0.62
CA LYS A 183 -4.12 -13.09 -1.45
C LYS A 183 -5.38 -13.80 -0.95
N TYR A 184 -5.53 -13.97 0.37
CA TYR A 184 -6.72 -14.56 0.97
C TYR A 184 -7.99 -13.82 0.54
N HIS A 185 -8.00 -12.50 0.69
CA HIS A 185 -9.15 -11.68 0.31
C HIS A 185 -9.35 -11.58 -1.21
N LEU A 186 -8.28 -11.48 -2.01
CA LEU A 186 -8.39 -11.48 -3.47
C LEU A 186 -9.00 -12.78 -4.01
N ARG A 187 -8.68 -13.93 -3.41
CA ARG A 187 -9.28 -15.23 -3.79
C ARG A 187 -10.79 -15.26 -3.54
N LYS A 188 -11.28 -14.59 -2.51
CA LYS A 188 -12.73 -14.43 -2.26
C LYS A 188 -13.39 -13.59 -3.36
N CYS A 189 -12.71 -12.56 -3.86
CA CYS A 189 -13.22 -11.73 -4.96
C CYS A 189 -13.41 -12.48 -6.29
N LEU A 190 -12.71 -13.60 -6.51
CA LEU A 190 -12.83 -14.38 -7.75
C LEU A 190 -14.22 -14.98 -7.98
N GLN A 191 -15.03 -15.07 -6.92
CA GLN A 191 -16.40 -15.59 -6.98
C GLN A 191 -17.40 -14.57 -7.55
N SER A 192 -17.07 -13.28 -7.54
CA SER A 192 -17.95 -12.22 -8.02
C SER A 192 -17.55 -11.76 -9.43
N PRO A 193 -18.48 -11.75 -10.41
CA PRO A 193 -18.18 -11.26 -11.75
C PRO A 193 -17.66 -9.81 -11.79
N THR A 194 -18.05 -8.97 -10.83
CA THR A 194 -17.66 -7.55 -10.81
C THR A 194 -16.22 -7.32 -10.37
N THR A 195 -15.69 -8.14 -9.47
CA THR A 195 -14.34 -7.97 -8.91
C THR A 195 -13.35 -9.03 -9.39
N LYS A 196 -13.81 -10.06 -10.11
CA LYS A 196 -12.98 -11.18 -10.56
C LYS A 196 -11.76 -10.74 -11.38
N ASN A 197 -11.96 -9.88 -12.38
CA ASN A 197 -10.88 -9.50 -13.28
C ASN A 197 -9.79 -8.69 -12.56
N GLU A 198 -10.20 -7.69 -11.78
CA GLU A 198 -9.27 -6.85 -10.99
C GLU A 198 -8.53 -7.69 -9.93
N ALA A 199 -9.24 -8.61 -9.27
CA ALA A 199 -8.64 -9.49 -8.29
C ALA A 199 -7.63 -10.47 -8.92
N GLN A 200 -7.94 -11.00 -10.10
CA GLN A 200 -7.03 -11.86 -10.84
C GLN A 200 -5.75 -11.12 -11.24
N GLU A 201 -5.87 -9.90 -11.77
CA GLU A 201 -4.70 -9.08 -12.14
C GLU A 201 -3.80 -8.79 -10.93
N LEU A 202 -4.39 -8.48 -9.76
CA LEU A 202 -3.62 -8.26 -8.54
C LEU A 202 -2.94 -9.54 -8.03
N LEU A 203 -3.61 -10.69 -8.10
CA LEU A 203 -3.02 -11.98 -7.73
C LEU A 203 -1.83 -12.31 -8.63
N GLU A 204 -1.96 -12.12 -9.94
CA GLU A 204 -0.88 -12.35 -10.91
C GLU A 204 0.32 -11.44 -10.62
N LYS A 205 0.08 -10.15 -10.30
CA LYS A 205 1.16 -9.22 -9.89
C LYS A 205 1.89 -9.69 -8.64
N ILE A 206 1.17 -10.15 -7.61
CA ILE A 206 1.79 -10.69 -6.38
C ILE A 206 2.62 -11.93 -6.71
N GLU A 207 2.07 -12.86 -7.48
CA GLU A 207 2.75 -14.12 -7.84
C GLU A 207 4.04 -13.87 -8.63
N ILE A 208 4.04 -12.87 -9.51
CA ILE A 208 5.23 -12.47 -10.28
C ILE A 208 6.34 -11.95 -9.36
N VAL A 209 6.00 -11.08 -8.41
CA VAL A 209 6.97 -10.53 -7.45
C VAL A 209 7.53 -11.64 -6.56
N GLU A 210 6.66 -12.48 -5.98
CA GLU A 210 7.08 -13.61 -5.12
C GLU A 210 7.94 -14.62 -5.89
N SER A 211 7.60 -14.92 -7.14
CA SER A 211 8.38 -15.80 -8.00
C SER A 211 9.76 -15.22 -8.29
N PHE A 212 9.84 -13.91 -8.55
CA PHE A 212 11.11 -13.24 -8.75
C PHE A 212 11.99 -13.28 -7.49
N ASP A 213 11.43 -12.97 -6.32
CA ASP A 213 12.17 -13.03 -5.04
C ASP A 213 12.70 -14.44 -4.76
N LYS A 214 11.87 -15.46 -4.99
CA LYS A 214 12.29 -16.87 -4.90
C LYS A 214 13.45 -17.19 -5.85
N ALA A 215 13.40 -16.70 -7.09
CA ALA A 215 14.49 -16.89 -8.04
C ALA A 215 15.79 -16.22 -7.56
N VAL A 216 15.72 -15.02 -6.98
CA VAL A 216 16.87 -14.33 -6.40
C VAL A 216 17.48 -15.13 -5.24
N ASP A 217 16.66 -15.72 -4.37
CA ASP A 217 17.16 -16.56 -3.26
C ASP A 217 17.80 -17.87 -3.73
N LEU A 218 17.27 -18.47 -4.80
CA LEU A 218 17.92 -19.61 -5.46
C LEU A 218 19.28 -19.22 -6.04
N ILE A 219 19.43 -18.01 -6.60
CA ILE A 219 20.72 -17.51 -7.12
C ILE A 219 21.72 -17.32 -5.98
N LYS A 220 21.32 -16.73 -4.85
CA LYS A 220 22.16 -16.61 -3.65
C LYS A 220 22.64 -17.98 -3.15
N SER A 221 21.76 -18.99 -3.26
CA SER A 221 22.05 -20.38 -2.91
C SER A 221 22.80 -21.16 -4.02
N GLN A 222 23.25 -20.47 -5.09
CA GLN A 222 23.94 -21.04 -6.25
C GLN A 222 23.13 -22.10 -7.04
N GLN A 223 21.81 -22.12 -6.88
CA GLN A 223 20.89 -23.05 -7.55
C GLN A 223 20.42 -22.48 -8.91
N TYR A 224 21.37 -22.16 -9.79
CA TYR A 224 21.11 -21.41 -11.02
C TYR A 224 20.12 -22.09 -11.98
N ARG A 225 20.13 -23.42 -12.08
CA ARG A 225 19.18 -24.15 -12.95
C ARG A 225 17.73 -24.00 -12.47
N GLN A 226 17.51 -24.01 -11.16
CA GLN A 226 16.18 -23.84 -10.59
C GLN A 226 15.72 -22.38 -10.70
N ALA A 227 16.64 -21.42 -10.51
CA ALA A 227 16.34 -20.00 -10.75
C ALA A 227 15.92 -19.76 -12.22
N LEU A 228 16.62 -20.35 -13.19
CA LEU A 228 16.26 -20.26 -14.62
C LEU A 228 14.87 -20.83 -14.92
N ALA A 229 14.47 -21.91 -14.24
CA ALA A 229 13.14 -22.50 -14.40
C ALA A 229 12.01 -21.55 -13.97
N ILE A 230 12.31 -20.56 -13.13
CA ILE A 230 11.36 -19.51 -12.71
C ILE A 230 11.50 -18.27 -13.61
N LEU A 231 12.73 -17.80 -13.85
CA LEU A 231 12.97 -16.53 -14.55
C LEU A 231 12.58 -16.57 -16.02
N ILE A 232 12.74 -17.70 -16.72
CA ILE A 232 12.40 -17.78 -18.15
C ILE A 232 10.89 -17.59 -18.37
N PRO A 233 9.99 -18.32 -17.67
CA PRO A 233 8.56 -18.03 -17.74
C PRO A 233 8.19 -16.59 -17.36
N LEU A 234 8.86 -16.00 -16.36
CA LEU A 234 8.61 -14.61 -15.97
C LEU A 234 8.95 -13.62 -17.11
N ILE A 235 10.00 -13.88 -17.88
CA ILE A 235 10.35 -13.05 -19.05
C ILE A 235 9.33 -13.24 -20.19
N GLU A 236 8.79 -14.44 -20.37
CA GLU A 236 7.73 -14.69 -21.36
C GLU A 236 6.43 -13.96 -21.00
N GLN A 237 6.10 -13.88 -19.71
CA GLN A 237 4.92 -13.15 -19.20
C GLN A 237 5.14 -11.63 -19.18
N GLN A 238 6.34 -11.18 -18.81
CA GLN A 238 6.73 -9.76 -18.73
C GLN A 238 8.07 -9.51 -19.43
N PRO A 239 8.07 -9.37 -20.77
CA PRO A 239 9.29 -9.13 -21.56
C PRO A 239 10.05 -7.86 -21.17
N GLU A 240 9.37 -6.91 -20.52
CA GLU A 240 9.91 -5.66 -20.01
C GLU A 240 10.59 -5.79 -18.63
N ASN A 241 10.52 -6.96 -17.98
CA ASN A 241 11.15 -7.18 -16.69
C ASN A 241 12.68 -7.29 -16.82
N LEU A 242 13.33 -6.12 -16.87
CA LEU A 242 14.77 -5.99 -17.07
C LEU A 242 15.60 -6.72 -16.01
N ASN A 243 15.08 -6.82 -14.78
CA ASN A 243 15.75 -7.51 -13.69
C ASN A 243 15.70 -9.03 -13.91
N ALA A 244 14.57 -9.59 -14.33
CA ALA A 244 14.46 -11.01 -14.65
C ALA A 244 15.43 -11.40 -15.80
N ILE A 245 15.52 -10.56 -16.84
CA ILE A 245 16.49 -10.74 -17.94
C ILE A 245 17.94 -10.71 -17.42
N TYR A 246 18.27 -9.73 -16.58
CA TYR A 246 19.63 -9.60 -16.02
C TYR A 246 20.01 -10.80 -15.15
N TYR A 247 19.14 -11.22 -14.22
CA TYR A 247 19.41 -12.38 -13.37
C TYR A 247 19.44 -13.69 -14.17
N THR A 248 18.68 -13.79 -15.26
CA THR A 248 18.78 -14.93 -16.20
C THR A 248 20.15 -14.99 -16.84
N ALA A 249 20.69 -13.85 -17.29
CA ALA A 249 22.05 -13.79 -17.81
C ALA A 249 23.10 -14.19 -16.77
N LEU A 250 22.97 -13.69 -15.52
CA LEU A 250 23.86 -14.07 -14.43
C LEU A 250 23.82 -15.58 -14.16
N CYS A 251 22.65 -16.20 -14.18
CA CYS A 251 22.51 -17.65 -14.03
C CYS A 251 23.25 -18.39 -15.15
N TYR A 252 23.06 -18.00 -16.40
CA TYR A 252 23.75 -18.62 -17.54
C TYR A 252 25.27 -18.44 -17.46
N ARG A 253 25.77 -17.27 -17.04
CA ARG A 253 27.20 -17.04 -16.83
C ARG A 253 27.76 -17.99 -15.77
N ASN A 254 27.11 -18.09 -14.61
CA ASN A 254 27.57 -19.00 -13.54
C ASN A 254 27.48 -20.48 -13.93
N LEU A 255 26.65 -20.82 -14.91
CA LEU A 255 26.61 -22.16 -15.52
C LEU A 255 27.61 -22.33 -16.68
N ASN A 256 28.51 -21.37 -16.91
CA ASN A 256 29.46 -21.30 -18.03
C ASN A 256 28.79 -21.32 -19.42
N ALA A 257 27.51 -20.99 -19.51
CA ALA A 257 26.76 -20.87 -20.75
C ALA A 257 26.86 -19.44 -21.31
N ASN A 258 28.09 -18.98 -21.53
CA ASN A 258 28.40 -17.57 -21.84
C ASN A 258 27.67 -17.03 -23.08
N GLN A 259 27.45 -17.84 -24.12
CA GLN A 259 26.68 -17.42 -25.29
C GLN A 259 25.21 -17.11 -24.97
N LYS A 260 24.58 -17.92 -24.10
CA LYS A 260 23.20 -17.65 -23.66
C LYS A 260 23.15 -16.42 -22.76
N ALA A 261 24.13 -16.26 -21.87
CA ALA A 261 24.23 -15.06 -21.04
C ALA A 261 24.32 -13.79 -21.93
N LEU A 262 25.15 -13.81 -22.97
CA LEU A 262 25.27 -12.70 -23.93
C LEU A 262 23.97 -12.42 -24.67
N TYR A 263 23.20 -13.45 -25.04
CA TYR A 263 21.89 -13.26 -25.67
C TYR A 263 20.96 -12.40 -24.78
N TYR A 264 20.79 -12.76 -23.51
CA TYR A 264 19.96 -12.00 -22.58
C TYR A 264 20.54 -10.62 -22.25
N LEU A 265 21.86 -10.50 -22.08
CA LEU A 265 22.49 -9.21 -21.80
C LEU A 265 22.36 -8.23 -22.97
N ASN A 266 22.40 -8.71 -24.22
CA ASN A 266 22.22 -7.87 -25.39
C ASN A 266 20.81 -7.29 -25.48
N MET A 267 19.79 -7.96 -24.91
CA MET A 267 18.43 -7.40 -24.79
C MET A 267 18.40 -6.15 -23.89
N LEU A 268 19.36 -6.02 -22.96
CA LEU A 268 19.43 -4.93 -22.00
C LEU A 268 20.25 -3.71 -22.48
N LYS A 269 20.99 -3.83 -23.59
CA LYS A 269 21.90 -2.77 -24.08
C LYS A 269 21.20 -1.45 -24.42
N GLY A 270 19.91 -1.49 -24.75
CA GLY A 270 19.10 -0.30 -25.08
C GLY A 270 18.38 0.33 -23.89
N CYS A 271 18.50 -0.25 -22.69
CA CYS A 271 17.85 0.24 -21.48
C CYS A 271 18.72 1.29 -20.76
N PRO A 272 18.13 2.26 -20.05
CA PRO A 272 18.87 3.35 -19.40
C PRO A 272 20.01 2.86 -18.49
N GLU A 273 21.09 3.64 -18.45
CA GLU A 273 22.45 3.37 -17.94
C GLU A 273 22.57 2.32 -16.82
N ARG A 274 22.85 1.08 -17.20
CA ARG A 274 23.25 -0.01 -16.28
C ARG A 274 24.70 -0.42 -16.55
N PRO A 275 25.69 0.19 -15.88
CA PRO A 275 27.11 -0.18 -16.06
C PRO A 275 27.36 -1.68 -15.80
N GLU A 276 26.59 -2.29 -14.90
CA GLU A 276 26.67 -3.72 -14.58
C GLU A 276 26.41 -4.60 -15.81
N VAL A 277 25.54 -4.18 -16.73
CA VAL A 277 25.26 -4.93 -17.97
C VAL A 277 26.49 -4.95 -18.87
N PHE A 278 27.16 -3.81 -19.04
CA PHE A 278 28.40 -3.74 -19.83
C PHE A 278 29.53 -4.55 -19.21
N VAL A 279 29.66 -4.52 -17.87
CA VAL A 279 30.62 -5.38 -17.15
C VAL A 279 30.32 -6.85 -17.41
N GLU A 280 29.07 -7.28 -17.26
CA GLU A 280 28.70 -8.68 -17.46
C GLU A 280 28.89 -9.13 -18.92
N ILE A 281 28.62 -8.27 -19.90
CA ILE A 281 28.92 -8.56 -21.31
C ILE A 281 30.43 -8.73 -21.51
N GLY A 282 31.24 -7.83 -20.93
CA GLY A 282 32.70 -7.91 -20.99
C GLY A 282 33.22 -9.22 -20.38
N LEU A 283 32.71 -9.62 -19.22
CA LEU A 283 33.12 -10.87 -18.54
C LEU A 283 32.77 -12.11 -19.36
N ASN A 284 31.58 -12.15 -19.97
CA ASN A 284 31.18 -13.29 -20.81
C ASN A 284 31.97 -13.34 -22.12
N LEU A 285 32.28 -12.18 -22.73
CA LEU A 285 33.13 -12.11 -23.93
C LEU A 285 34.57 -12.54 -23.64
N ALA A 286 35.16 -12.05 -22.55
CA ALA A 286 36.50 -12.46 -22.12
C ALA A 286 36.57 -13.96 -21.82
N SER A 287 35.52 -14.53 -21.19
CA SER A 287 35.41 -15.98 -20.95
C SER A 287 35.32 -16.82 -22.22
N LEU A 288 34.93 -16.21 -23.34
CA LEU A 288 34.90 -16.81 -24.68
C LEU A 288 36.17 -16.50 -25.50
N GLY A 289 37.12 -15.74 -24.95
CA GLY A 289 38.35 -15.33 -25.63
C GLY A 289 38.23 -14.08 -26.52
N TYR A 290 37.08 -13.42 -26.55
CA TYR A 290 36.83 -12.20 -27.32
C TYR A 290 37.30 -10.96 -26.54
N PHE A 291 38.62 -10.84 -26.33
CA PHE A 291 39.21 -9.83 -25.45
C PHE A 291 39.11 -8.40 -25.99
N GLU A 292 39.10 -8.20 -27.30
CA GLU A 292 38.96 -6.85 -27.91
C GLU A 292 37.55 -6.29 -27.66
N GLU A 293 36.53 -7.11 -27.87
CA GLU A 293 35.14 -6.75 -27.62
C GLU A 293 34.85 -6.63 -26.12
N ALA A 294 35.45 -7.49 -25.30
CA ALA A 294 35.37 -7.38 -23.85
C ALA A 294 35.93 -6.04 -23.36
N LEU A 295 37.12 -5.66 -23.84
CA LEU A 295 37.77 -4.38 -23.55
C LEU A 295 36.89 -3.18 -23.91
N LYS A 296 36.19 -3.22 -25.06
CA LYS A 296 35.25 -2.16 -25.45
C LYS A 296 34.11 -2.02 -24.43
N ASN A 297 33.49 -3.13 -24.04
CA ASN A 297 32.39 -3.10 -23.07
C ASN A 297 32.85 -2.65 -21.69
N PHE A 298 34.02 -3.09 -21.21
CA PHE A 298 34.56 -2.58 -19.94
C PHE A 298 34.89 -1.09 -19.98
N LYS A 299 35.40 -0.57 -21.10
CA LYS A 299 35.61 0.88 -21.27
C LYS A 299 34.30 1.66 -21.24
N ASP A 300 33.24 1.13 -21.87
CA ASP A 300 31.92 1.76 -21.82
C ASP A 300 31.32 1.71 -20.39
N ALA A 301 31.52 0.61 -19.66
CA ALA A 301 31.16 0.53 -18.24
C ALA A 301 31.93 1.55 -17.37
N LEU A 302 33.23 1.72 -17.63
CA LEU A 302 34.09 2.64 -16.89
C LEU A 302 33.72 4.11 -17.12
N LYS A 303 33.19 4.48 -18.30
CA LYS A 303 32.66 5.83 -18.54
C LYS A 303 31.49 6.16 -17.61
N LEU A 304 30.65 5.16 -17.30
CA LEU A 304 29.48 5.29 -16.42
C LEU A 304 29.86 5.19 -14.94
N LYS A 305 30.87 4.39 -14.60
CA LYS A 305 31.45 4.31 -13.25
C LYS A 305 32.94 4.65 -13.27
N PRO A 306 33.29 5.95 -13.35
CA PRO A 306 34.69 6.36 -13.27
C PRO A 306 35.29 5.88 -11.95
N ASN A 307 36.51 5.35 -12.01
CA ASN A 307 37.28 4.84 -10.86
C ASN A 307 36.77 3.54 -10.21
N ASP A 308 35.97 2.72 -10.92
CA ASP A 308 35.71 1.35 -10.46
C ASP A 308 36.97 0.48 -10.65
N SER A 309 37.64 0.15 -9.55
CA SER A 309 38.89 -0.63 -9.57
C SER A 309 38.70 -2.03 -10.17
N THR A 310 37.52 -2.64 -10.00
CA THR A 310 37.22 -3.97 -10.54
C THR A 310 37.13 -3.93 -12.06
N ILE A 311 36.46 -2.90 -12.62
CA ILE A 311 36.39 -2.69 -14.07
C ILE A 311 37.79 -2.42 -14.65
N ILE A 312 38.60 -1.60 -13.97
CA ILE A 312 39.97 -1.29 -14.40
C ILE A 312 40.87 -2.55 -14.36
N CYS A 313 40.73 -3.39 -13.33
CA CYS A 313 41.41 -4.69 -13.30
C CYS A 313 41.02 -5.56 -14.51
N ASN A 314 39.72 -5.69 -14.80
CA ASN A 314 39.25 -6.46 -15.96
C ASN A 314 39.76 -5.91 -17.30
N ILE A 315 39.92 -4.60 -17.44
CA ILE A 315 40.60 -3.96 -18.58
C ILE A 315 42.06 -4.41 -18.67
N GLY A 316 42.78 -4.43 -17.54
CA GLY A 316 44.15 -4.93 -17.47
C GLY A 316 44.27 -6.39 -17.90
N VAL A 317 43.34 -7.25 -17.46
CA VAL A 317 43.27 -8.67 -17.88
C VAL A 317 43.09 -8.78 -19.40
N CYS A 318 42.21 -7.97 -19.99
CA CYS A 318 42.04 -7.96 -21.45
C CYS A 318 43.33 -7.53 -22.17
N TYR A 319 44.03 -6.49 -21.69
CA TYR A 319 45.30 -6.08 -22.30
C TYR A 319 46.39 -7.15 -22.21
N TYR A 320 46.47 -7.88 -21.09
CA TYR A 320 47.41 -8.98 -20.92
C TYR A 320 47.18 -10.07 -21.97
N TYR A 321 45.94 -10.55 -22.11
CA TYR A 321 45.61 -11.58 -23.12
C TYR A 321 45.73 -11.11 -24.57
N LEU A 322 45.71 -9.78 -24.80
CA LEU A 322 46.00 -9.17 -26.11
C LEU A 322 47.50 -8.93 -26.35
N GLY A 323 48.39 -9.34 -25.43
CA GLY A 323 49.84 -9.14 -25.53
C GLY A 323 50.31 -7.71 -25.30
N GLN A 324 49.45 -6.83 -24.77
CA GLN A 324 49.75 -5.43 -24.50
C GLN A 324 50.19 -5.23 -23.04
N ASN A 325 51.30 -5.86 -22.67
CA ASN A 325 51.77 -5.96 -21.27
C ASN A 325 51.99 -4.61 -20.59
N ASP A 326 52.52 -3.60 -21.30
CA ASP A 326 52.70 -2.25 -20.75
C ASP A 326 51.37 -1.63 -20.29
N LYS A 327 50.33 -1.73 -21.14
CA LYS A 327 48.99 -1.20 -20.82
C LYS A 327 48.29 -2.01 -19.74
N ALA A 328 48.53 -3.34 -19.72
CA ALA A 328 48.03 -4.20 -18.66
C ALA A 328 48.60 -3.76 -17.31
N LYS A 329 49.92 -3.57 -17.24
CA LYS A 329 50.62 -3.08 -16.04
C LYS A 329 50.08 -1.73 -15.57
N GLU A 330 49.95 -0.76 -16.46
CA GLU A 330 49.37 0.56 -16.14
C GLU A 330 47.95 0.45 -15.55
N ALA A 331 47.10 -0.41 -16.14
CA ALA A 331 45.74 -0.64 -15.67
C ALA A 331 45.72 -1.28 -14.28
N PHE A 332 46.53 -2.32 -14.05
CA PHE A 332 46.62 -2.97 -12.73
C PHE A 332 47.18 -2.04 -11.66
N GLU A 333 48.20 -1.24 -11.96
CA GLU A 333 48.74 -0.22 -11.04
C GLU A 333 47.69 0.86 -10.73
N LEU A 334 46.89 1.28 -11.71
CA LEU A 334 45.76 2.19 -11.48
C LEU A 334 44.68 1.53 -10.59
N SER A 335 44.32 0.27 -10.84
CA SER A 335 43.36 -0.45 -10.02
C SER A 335 43.82 -0.56 -8.57
N LEU A 336 45.09 -0.92 -8.30
CA LEU A 336 45.63 -0.98 -6.94
C LEU A 336 45.74 0.38 -6.25
N ARG A 337 45.94 1.47 -7.00
CA ARG A 337 45.87 2.82 -6.41
C ARG A 337 44.48 3.13 -5.86
N LEU A 338 43.43 2.59 -6.49
CA LEU A 338 42.04 2.76 -6.09
C LEU A 338 41.59 1.74 -5.03
N ASN A 339 42.06 0.50 -5.10
CA ASN A 339 41.85 -0.54 -4.10
C ASN A 339 43.14 -1.30 -3.80
N LYS A 340 43.84 -0.89 -2.73
CA LYS A 340 45.18 -1.42 -2.38
C LYS A 340 45.17 -2.87 -1.93
N ASP A 341 44.02 -3.39 -1.51
CA ASP A 341 43.86 -4.72 -0.94
C ASP A 341 43.31 -5.74 -1.93
N ASP A 342 43.22 -5.39 -3.23
CA ASP A 342 42.78 -6.33 -4.25
C ASP A 342 43.87 -7.37 -4.58
N GLU A 343 43.76 -8.52 -3.91
CA GLU A 343 44.64 -9.68 -4.11
C GLU A 343 44.60 -10.23 -5.55
N VAL A 344 43.50 -10.05 -6.29
CA VAL A 344 43.43 -10.51 -7.69
C VAL A 344 44.34 -9.65 -8.56
N THR A 345 44.25 -8.32 -8.40
CA THR A 345 45.12 -7.39 -9.15
C THR A 345 46.60 -7.57 -8.80
N LYS A 346 46.93 -7.82 -7.51
CA LYS A 346 48.31 -8.10 -7.10
C LYS A 346 48.90 -9.31 -7.82
N LYS A 347 48.15 -10.42 -7.89
CA LYS A 347 48.57 -11.64 -8.61
C LYS A 347 48.82 -11.39 -10.10
N TRP A 348 47.99 -10.57 -10.75
CA TRP A 348 48.21 -10.21 -12.16
C TRP A 348 49.49 -9.40 -12.39
N LEU A 349 49.86 -8.51 -11.46
CA LEU A 349 51.12 -7.78 -11.53
C LEU A 349 52.34 -8.66 -11.23
N GLU A 350 52.19 -9.72 -10.44
CA GLU A 350 53.25 -10.71 -10.23
C GLU A 350 53.49 -11.53 -11.50
N LEU A 351 52.43 -12.03 -12.13
CA LEU A 351 52.50 -12.75 -13.41
C LEU A 351 53.22 -11.94 -14.49
N LEU A 352 52.91 -10.64 -14.61
CA LEU A 352 53.56 -9.72 -15.56
C LEU A 352 55.06 -9.47 -15.33
N LYS A 353 55.61 -9.87 -14.17
CA LYS A 353 57.05 -9.75 -13.87
C LYS A 353 57.83 -11.02 -14.23
N GLU A 354 57.11 -12.13 -14.40
CA GLU A 354 57.69 -13.45 -14.68
C GLU A 354 57.82 -13.73 -16.19
N ASP A 355 57.04 -13.03 -17.02
CA ASP A 355 57.16 -12.95 -18.49
C ASP A 355 58.16 -11.87 -18.93
#